data_AF-A0A034WRW9-F1
#
_entry.id   AF-A0A034WRW9-F1
#
_cell.length_a   1.000
_cell.length_b   1.000
_cell.length_c   1.000
_cell.angle_alpha   90.00
_cell.angle_beta   90.00
_cell.angle_gamma   90.00
#
_symmetry.space_group_name_H-M   'P 1'
#
loop_
_entity.id
_entity.type
_entity.pdbx_description
1 polymer ?
#
loop_
_entity_poly.entity_id
_entity_poly.type
_entity_poly.pdbx_seq_one_letter_code
_entity_poly.pdbx_strand_id
1 'polypeptide(L)'
;MANIIDGIYEYLTTPGDLTTGNRFLPYHGAMLPYLLITIFYVLFVFKIGPFFMRKRQPYNLRSVLRYYNIGQIIYNAVITSLGIYLYVIKAPLALTCITILPTGHPLKNIEGVMGALYVFNKFIDYFDTIFFVLRKS
;
A
#
# COMPACT_ATOMS: atom_id res chain seq x y z
N MET A 1 -21.03 -18.05 -20.68
CA MET A 1 -20.66 -16.65 -20.35
C MET A 1 -20.81 -16.33 -18.86
N ALA A 2 -21.82 -16.85 -18.15
CA ALA A 2 -21.93 -16.72 -16.69
C ALA A 2 -20.62 -17.10 -15.96
N ASN A 3 -20.07 -18.28 -16.28
CA ASN A 3 -18.85 -18.81 -15.64
C ASN A 3 -17.60 -17.90 -15.75
N ILE A 4 -17.49 -17.04 -16.76
CA ILE A 4 -16.33 -16.13 -16.91
C ILE A 4 -16.56 -14.88 -16.07
N ILE A 5 -17.76 -14.32 -16.09
CA ILE A 5 -18.11 -13.12 -15.31
C ILE A 5 -18.03 -13.44 -13.81
N ASP A 6 -18.54 -14.60 -13.40
CA ASP A 6 -18.50 -15.05 -12.02
C ASP A 6 -17.05 -15.28 -11.56
N GLY A 7 -16.21 -15.90 -12.40
CA GLY A 7 -14.78 -16.08 -12.09
C GLY A 7 -14.01 -14.75 -11.98
N ILE A 8 -14.31 -13.76 -12.83
CA ILE A 8 -13.73 -12.42 -12.71
C ILE A 8 -14.21 -11.74 -11.42
N TYR A 9 -15.50 -11.81 -11.13
CA TYR A 9 -16.07 -11.23 -9.94
C TYR A 9 -15.44 -11.81 -8.67
N GLU A 10 -15.31 -13.14 -8.61
CA GLU A 10 -14.69 -13.86 -7.51
C GLU A 10 -13.22 -13.43 -7.34
N TYR A 11 -12.45 -13.39 -8.42
CA TYR A 11 -11.06 -12.94 -8.38
C TYR A 11 -10.90 -11.48 -7.92
N LEU A 12 -11.83 -10.61 -8.30
CA LEU A 12 -11.78 -9.20 -7.93
C LEU A 12 -12.19 -8.96 -6.46
N THR A 13 -13.13 -9.74 -5.93
CA THR A 13 -13.79 -9.42 -4.65
C THR A 13 -13.39 -10.32 -3.49
N THR A 14 -12.91 -11.54 -3.77
CA THR A 14 -12.64 -12.53 -2.73
C THR A 14 -11.36 -12.17 -1.96
N PRO A 15 -11.40 -12.04 -0.63
CA PRO A 15 -10.20 -11.89 0.17
C PRO A 15 -9.38 -13.19 0.12
N GLY A 16 -8.07 -13.09 0.18
CA GLY A 16 -7.19 -14.26 0.18
C GLY A 16 -7.36 -15.10 1.45
N ASP A 17 -6.97 -16.37 1.37
CA ASP A 17 -7.20 -17.37 2.44
C ASP A 17 -6.35 -17.17 3.70
N LEU A 18 -5.44 -16.19 3.70
CA LEU A 18 -4.51 -15.99 4.80
C LEU A 18 -5.18 -15.22 5.95
N THR A 19 -5.65 -15.96 6.96
CA THR A 19 -6.32 -15.40 8.16
C THR A 19 -5.51 -14.29 8.83
N THR A 20 -4.17 -14.43 8.88
CA THR A 20 -3.28 -13.41 9.43
C THR A 20 -3.32 -12.10 8.64
N GLY A 21 -3.42 -12.16 7.31
CA GLY A 21 -3.55 -10.98 6.45
C GLY A 21 -4.90 -10.29 6.65
N ASN A 22 -5.98 -11.07 6.64
CA ASN A 22 -7.36 -10.56 6.81
C ASN A 22 -7.60 -9.93 8.20
N ARG A 23 -6.85 -10.34 9.22
CA ARG A 23 -6.91 -9.74 10.56
C ARG A 23 -6.49 -8.26 10.56
N PHE A 24 -5.49 -7.90 9.77
CA PHE A 24 -4.95 -6.53 9.73
C PHE A 24 -5.52 -5.72 8.57
N LEU A 25 -5.91 -6.39 7.49
CA LEU A 25 -6.48 -5.76 6.30
C LEU A 25 -7.65 -6.62 5.79
N PRO A 26 -8.92 -6.31 6.14
CA PRO A 26 -10.07 -7.21 5.95
C PRO A 26 -10.49 -7.51 4.50
N TYR A 27 -9.69 -7.08 3.51
CA TYR A 27 -9.84 -7.41 2.09
C TYR A 27 -8.49 -7.70 1.43
N HIS A 28 -7.51 -8.16 2.22
CA HIS A 28 -6.21 -8.55 1.72
C HIS A 28 -6.37 -9.63 0.64
N GLY A 29 -5.81 -9.41 -0.55
CA GLY A 29 -5.91 -10.34 -1.69
C GLY A 29 -7.06 -10.04 -2.66
N ALA A 30 -8.12 -9.33 -2.22
CA ALA A 30 -9.15 -8.85 -3.14
C ALA A 30 -8.60 -7.68 -3.96
N MET A 31 -8.68 -7.74 -5.30
CA MET A 31 -8.12 -6.68 -6.16
C MET A 31 -9.00 -5.43 -6.25
N LEU A 32 -10.32 -5.58 -6.11
CA LEU A 32 -11.28 -4.50 -6.35
C LEU A 32 -11.04 -3.27 -5.48
N PRO A 33 -10.79 -3.37 -4.16
CA PRO A 33 -10.52 -2.19 -3.33
C PRO A 33 -9.29 -1.41 -3.80
N TYR A 34 -8.21 -2.10 -4.17
CA TYR A 34 -6.98 -1.48 -4.67
C TYR A 34 -7.21 -0.79 -6.01
N LEU A 35 -7.95 -1.42 -6.92
CA LEU A 35 -8.30 -0.84 -8.21
C LEU A 35 -9.13 0.42 -8.03
N LEU A 36 -10.15 0.40 -7.18
CA LEU A 36 -11.00 1.57 -6.95
C LEU A 36 -10.21 2.75 -6.38
N ILE A 37 -9.35 2.51 -5.38
CA ILE A 37 -8.48 3.55 -4.80
C ILE A 37 -7.51 4.09 -5.86
N THR A 38 -6.89 3.21 -6.65
CA THR A 38 -5.92 3.59 -7.68
C THR A 38 -6.58 4.39 -8.80
N ILE A 39 -7.75 3.96 -9.28
CA ILE A 39 -8.53 4.68 -10.30
C ILE A 39 -8.90 6.06 -9.79
N PHE A 40 -9.43 6.16 -8.56
CA PHE A 40 -9.75 7.45 -7.96
C PHE A 40 -8.52 8.35 -7.85
N TYR A 41 -7.39 7.81 -7.39
CA TYR A 41 -6.12 8.53 -7.31
C TYR A 41 -5.66 9.06 -8.67
N VAL A 42 -5.67 8.24 -9.73
CA VAL A 42 -5.29 8.65 -11.09
C VAL A 42 -6.23 9.74 -11.61
N LEU A 43 -7.54 9.59 -11.42
CA LEU A 43 -8.53 10.62 -11.79
C LEU A 43 -8.30 11.91 -11.02
N PHE A 44 -7.96 11.82 -9.73
CA PHE A 44 -7.64 12.97 -8.91
C PHE A 44 -6.41 13.70 -9.45
N VAL A 45 -5.31 12.99 -9.67
CA VAL A 45 -4.04 13.58 -10.08
C VAL A 45 -4.11 14.20 -11.48
N PHE A 46 -4.75 13.54 -12.45
CA PHE A 46 -4.73 14.00 -13.84
C PHE A 46 -5.92 14.89 -14.24
N LYS A 47 -7.05 14.80 -13.54
CA LYS A 47 -8.27 15.54 -13.93
C LYS A 47 -8.78 16.44 -12.82
N ILE A 48 -9.19 15.86 -11.69
CA ILE A 48 -9.95 16.59 -10.66
C ILE A 48 -9.08 17.66 -10.00
N GLY A 49 -7.89 17.28 -9.55
CA GLY A 49 -6.95 18.17 -8.86
C GLY A 49 -6.45 19.32 -9.74
N PRO A 50 -5.94 19.09 -10.97
CA PRO A 50 -5.55 20.17 -11.88
C PRO A 50 -6.71 21.09 -12.25
N PHE A 51 -7.91 20.54 -12.47
CA PHE A 51 -9.10 21.34 -12.73
C PHE A 51 -9.46 22.23 -11.54
N PHE A 52 -9.45 21.68 -10.32
CA PHE A 52 -9.70 22.41 -9.08
C PHE A 52 -8.66 23.52 -8.85
N MET A 53 -7.39 23.25 -9.15
CA MET A 53 -6.29 24.19 -8.99
C MET A 53 -6.23 25.25 -10.10
N ARG A 54 -6.94 25.07 -11.23
CA ARG A 54 -6.83 25.98 -12.41
C ARG A 54 -7.00 27.45 -12.06
N LYS A 55 -7.95 27.78 -11.18
CA LYS A 55 -8.25 29.17 -10.75
C LYS A 55 -7.66 29.56 -9.39
N ARG A 56 -6.75 28.75 -8.83
CA ARG A 56 -6.16 28.95 -7.51
C ARG A 56 -4.67 29.23 -7.62
N GLN A 57 -4.10 29.99 -6.68
CA GLN A 57 -2.65 30.10 -6.52
C GLN A 57 -2.09 28.78 -5.97
N PRO A 58 -0.83 28.41 -6.28
CA PRO A 58 -0.21 27.20 -5.72
C PRO A 58 -0.10 27.30 -4.19
N TYR A 59 -0.39 26.21 -3.49
CA TYR A 59 -0.31 26.20 -2.03
C TYR A 59 1.15 26.15 -1.55
N ASN A 60 1.47 26.93 -0.50
CA ASN A 60 2.76 26.83 0.18
C ASN A 60 2.75 25.67 1.17
N LEU A 61 3.11 24.49 0.69
CA LEU A 61 3.12 23.25 1.48
C LEU A 61 4.51 22.90 2.06
N ARG A 62 5.46 23.84 2.10
CA ARG A 62 6.86 23.55 2.47
C ARG A 62 7.01 22.84 3.82
N SER A 63 6.27 23.30 4.84
CA SER A 63 6.29 22.68 6.17
C SER A 63 5.61 21.31 6.15
N VAL A 64 4.49 21.17 5.44
CA VAL A 64 3.76 19.90 5.30
C VAL A 64 4.65 18.84 4.66
N LEU A 65 5.28 19.15 3.52
CA LEU A 65 6.20 18.23 2.84
C LEU A 65 7.40 17.86 3.73
N ARG A 66 7.92 18.80 4.53
CA ARG A 66 9.02 18.51 5.46
C ARG A 66 8.63 17.43 6.47
N TYR A 67 7.50 17.60 7.17
CA TYR A 67 7.06 16.63 8.16
C TYR A 67 6.62 15.31 7.53
N TYR A 68 5.97 15.37 6.37
CA TYR A 68 5.59 14.19 5.60
C TYR A 68 6.82 13.36 5.20
N ASN A 69 7.86 13.98 4.62
CA ASN A 69 9.08 13.29 4.22
C ASN A 69 9.83 12.70 5.42
N ILE A 70 9.91 13.42 6.54
CA ILE A 70 10.50 12.89 7.78
C ILE A 70 9.71 11.67 8.26
N GLY A 71 8.37 11.76 8.25
CA GLY A 71 7.49 10.65 8.59
C GLY A 71 7.72 9.43 7.70
N GLN A 72 7.78 9.62 6.38
CA GLN A 72 8.10 8.55 5.43
C GLN A 72 9.48 7.94 5.67
N ILE A 73 10.51 8.74 5.95
CA ILE A 73 11.86 8.22 6.26
C ILE A 73 11.80 7.31 7.48
N ILE A 74 11.16 7.75 8.56
CA ILE A 74 11.01 6.97 9.80
C ILE A 74 10.20 5.69 9.52
N TYR A 75 9.07 5.81 8.82
CA TYR A 75 8.19 4.69 8.51
C TYR A 75 8.90 3.62 7.68
N ASN A 76 9.60 4.04 6.62
CA ASN A 76 10.39 3.15 5.76
C ASN A 76 11.55 2.51 6.52
N ALA A 77 12.24 3.25 7.39
CA ALA A 77 13.30 2.71 8.23
C ALA A 77 12.78 1.63 9.19
N VAL A 78 11.62 1.87 9.82
CA VAL A 78 10.97 0.88 10.71
C VAL A 78 10.61 -0.39 9.94
N ILE A 79 9.89 -0.29 8.82
CA ILE A 79 9.52 -1.47 8.02
C ILE A 79 10.76 -2.22 7.52
N THR A 80 11.77 -1.49 7.04
CA THR A 80 13.02 -2.10 6.58
C THR A 80 13.74 -2.84 7.70
N SER A 81 13.80 -2.24 8.91
CA SER A 81 14.40 -2.89 10.08
C SER A 81 13.67 -4.18 10.48
N LEU A 82 12.34 -4.19 10.41
CA LEU A 82 11.52 -5.38 10.66
C LEU A 82 11.74 -6.44 9.58
N GLY A 83 11.81 -6.04 8.31
CA GLY A 83 12.08 -6.94 7.20
C GLY A 83 13.47 -7.59 7.30
N ILE A 84 14.50 -6.83 7.65
CA ILE A 84 15.85 -7.36 7.90
C ILE A 84 15.82 -8.34 9.09
N TYR A 85 15.20 -7.95 10.21
CA TYR A 85 15.09 -8.81 11.37
C TYR A 85 14.41 -10.15 11.04
N LEU A 86 13.33 -10.11 10.27
CA LEU A 86 12.54 -11.29 9.96
C LEU A 86 13.18 -12.15 8.86
N TYR A 87 13.56 -11.57 7.71
CA TYR A 87 14.01 -12.31 6.53
C TYR A 87 15.53 -12.46 6.38
N VAL A 88 16.33 -11.76 7.19
CA VAL A 88 17.80 -11.90 7.16
C VAL A 88 18.32 -12.56 8.43
N ILE A 89 17.76 -12.21 9.61
CA ILE A 89 18.26 -12.69 10.89
C ILE A 89 17.50 -13.92 11.39
N LYS A 90 16.15 -13.86 11.46
CA LYS A 90 15.35 -14.91 12.12
C LYS A 90 14.95 -16.06 11.22
N ALA A 91 14.53 -15.76 10.00
CA ALA A 91 14.17 -16.74 8.98
C ALA A 91 14.85 -16.34 7.67
N PRO A 92 16.18 -16.58 7.54
CA PRO A 92 16.94 -16.21 6.36
C PRO A 92 16.28 -16.73 5.08
N LEU A 93 15.84 -15.82 4.23
CA LEU A 93 15.12 -16.15 3.01
C LEU A 93 16.12 -16.49 1.90
N ALA A 94 15.92 -17.61 1.21
CA ALA A 94 16.68 -17.91 0.00
C ALA A 94 16.30 -16.90 -1.10
N LEU A 95 17.30 -16.28 -1.73
CA LEU A 95 17.09 -15.33 -2.83
C LEU A 95 16.58 -15.98 -4.12
N THR A 96 16.50 -17.31 -4.16
CA THR A 96 16.00 -18.09 -5.30
C THR A 96 14.51 -18.38 -5.16
N CYS A 97 14.16 -19.41 -4.39
CA CYS A 97 12.78 -19.79 -4.13
C CYS A 97 12.31 -19.14 -2.82
N ILE A 98 11.62 -18.01 -2.95
CA ILE A 98 11.06 -17.26 -1.84
C ILE A 98 9.79 -17.97 -1.36
N THR A 99 9.83 -18.50 -0.14
CA THR A 99 8.67 -19.10 0.52
C THR A 99 8.17 -18.22 1.65
N ILE A 100 6.86 -18.06 1.76
CA ILE A 100 6.23 -17.39 2.91
C ILE A 100 6.38 -18.24 4.17
N LEU A 101 6.32 -17.60 5.35
CA LEU A 101 6.32 -18.33 6.61
C LEU A 101 5.07 -19.24 6.72
N PRO A 102 5.21 -20.49 7.21
CA PRO A 102 4.08 -21.37 7.46
C PRO A 102 3.08 -20.77 8.47
N THR A 103 1.79 -21.12 8.34
CA THR A 103 0.68 -20.57 9.15
C THR A 103 0.83 -20.79 10.66
N GLY A 104 1.64 -21.77 11.09
CA GLY A 104 1.94 -22.04 12.51
C GLY A 104 3.25 -21.44 13.02
N HIS A 105 4.02 -20.73 12.19
CA HIS A 105 5.33 -20.21 12.60
C HIS A 105 5.15 -19.05 13.62
N PRO A 106 5.96 -18.98 14.70
CA PRO A 106 5.82 -17.95 15.74
C PRO A 106 5.90 -16.51 15.21
N LEU A 107 6.67 -16.29 14.14
CA LEU A 107 6.82 -14.98 13.48
C LEU A 107 5.77 -14.68 12.40
N LYS A 108 4.80 -15.57 12.14
CA LYS A 108 3.82 -15.39 11.06
C LYS A 108 2.96 -14.14 11.25
N ASN A 109 2.58 -13.85 12.50
CA ASN A 109 1.82 -12.64 12.81
C ASN A 109 2.60 -11.36 12.52
N ILE A 110 3.90 -11.35 12.80
CA ILE A 110 4.78 -10.20 12.51
C ILE A 110 4.91 -10.03 10.99
N GLU A 111 5.08 -11.12 10.24
CA GLU A 111 5.08 -11.10 8.77
C GLU A 111 3.79 -10.49 8.21
N GLY A 112 2.62 -10.89 8.75
CA GLY A 112 1.32 -10.36 8.34
C GLY A 112 1.14 -8.87 8.66
N VAL A 113 1.53 -8.43 9.86
CA VAL A 113 1.51 -6.99 10.23
C VAL A 113 2.41 -6.19 9.30
N MET A 114 3.62 -6.68 9.04
CA MET A 114 4.57 -6.01 8.15
C MET A 114 4.03 -5.89 6.72
N GLY A 115 3.39 -6.94 6.20
CA GLY A 115 2.70 -6.90 4.90
C GLY A 115 1.60 -5.84 4.86
N ALA A 116 0.77 -5.76 5.90
CA ALA A 116 -0.29 -4.75 6.01
C ALA A 116 0.27 -3.33 6.09
N LEU A 117 1.31 -3.11 6.90
CA LEU A 117 2.01 -1.82 7.01
C LEU A 117 2.64 -1.41 5.67
N TYR A 118 3.23 -2.36 4.93
CA TYR A 118 3.78 -2.08 3.61
C TYR A 118 2.71 -1.65 2.60
N VAL A 119 1.56 -2.32 2.59
CA VAL A 119 0.41 -1.92 1.75
C VAL A 119 -0.07 -0.52 2.12
N PHE A 120 -0.20 -0.22 3.42
CA PHE A 120 -0.62 1.11 3.87
C PHE A 120 0.39 2.19 3.45
N ASN A 121 1.68 1.90 3.51
CA ASN A 121 2.74 2.78 3.03
C ASN A 121 2.55 3.19 1.56
N LYS A 122 2.15 2.23 0.71
CA LYS A 122 1.93 2.51 -0.72
C LYS A 122 0.78 3.48 -0.97
N PHE A 123 -0.24 3.46 -0.12
CA PHE A 123 -1.31 4.45 -0.17
C PHE A 123 -0.86 5.81 0.39
N ILE A 124 0.02 5.82 1.39
CA ILE A 124 0.65 7.08 1.85
C ILE A 124 1.46 7.70 0.72
N ASP A 125 2.25 6.92 -0.02
CA ASP A 125 3.07 7.41 -1.15
C ASP A 125 2.25 8.13 -2.24
N TYR A 126 0.94 7.88 -2.35
CA TYR A 126 0.07 8.63 -3.27
C TYR A 126 -0.06 10.11 -2.90
N PHE A 127 0.16 10.48 -1.64
CA PHE A 127 0.09 11.88 -1.23
C PHE A 127 1.20 12.73 -1.82
N ASP A 128 2.35 12.16 -2.20
CA ASP A 128 3.43 12.89 -2.85
C ASP A 128 2.98 13.62 -4.12
N THR A 129 2.31 12.89 -5.01
CA THR A 129 1.80 13.46 -6.26
C THR A 129 0.58 14.35 -6.05
N ILE A 130 -0.25 14.06 -5.03
CA ILE A 130 -1.33 14.96 -4.61
C ILE A 130 -0.74 16.30 -4.19
N PHE A 131 0.36 16.31 -3.44
CA PHE A 131 1.05 17.54 -3.06
C PHE A 131 1.66 18.26 -4.27
N PHE A 132 2.17 17.55 -5.28
CA PHE A 132 2.63 18.18 -6.52
C PHE A 132 1.49 18.91 -7.24
N VAL A 133 0.32 18.26 -7.35
CA VAL A 133 -0.88 18.89 -7.94
C VAL A 133 -1.30 20.14 -7.18
N LEU A 134 -1.35 20.07 -5.84
CA LEU A 134 -1.70 21.21 -4.98
C LEU A 134 -0.66 22.34 -5.01
N ARG A 135 0.61 22.03 -5.29
CA ARG A 135 1.68 23.00 -5.47
C ARG A 135 1.78 23.52 -6.91
N LYS A 136 1.06 22.92 -7.87
CA LYS A 136 1.22 23.16 -9.31
C LYS A 136 2.67 23.01 -9.78
N SER A 137 3.36 22.00 -9.26
CA SER A 137 4.73 21.63 -9.64
C SER A 137 4.74 20.39 -10.51
#